data_AF-A0A941NK26-F1
#
_entry.id   AF-A0A941NK26-F1
#
_cell.length_a   1.000
_cell.length_b   1.000
_cell.length_c   1.000
_cell.angle_alpha   90.00
_cell.angle_beta   90.00
_cell.angle_gamma   90.00
#
_symmetry.space_group_name_H-M   'P 1'
#
loop_
_entity.id
_entity.type
_entity.pdbx_description
1 polymer ?
#
loop_
_entity_poly.entity_id
_entity_poly.type
_entity_poly.pdbx_seq_one_letter_code
_entity_poly.pdbx_strand_id
1 'polypeptide(L)' 'MRTLHILQAGPASFEVRDEAGGLMGVASDEAKAVTSAMFSADLIGQQGYTVRVVADHDGRSEEIYAVRRA' A
#
# COMPACT_ATOMS: atom_id res chain seq x y z
N MET A 1 -13.57 0.89 5.23
CA MET A 1 -12.18 0.42 5.30
C MET A 1 -11.60 0.55 3.91
N ARG A 2 -10.43 1.14 3.76
CA ARG A 2 -9.71 1.26 2.47
C ARG A 2 -8.54 0.29 2.48
N THR A 3 -8.17 -0.24 1.31
CA THR A 3 -6.97 -1.08 1.17
C THR A 3 -6.00 -0.45 0.18
N LEU A 4 -4.72 -0.43 0.53
CA LEU A 4 -3.62 -0.11 -0.38
C LEU A 4 -2.88 -1.39 -0.71
N HIS A 5 -2.62 -1.60 -1.99
CA HIS A 5 -1.91 -2.77 -2.50
C HIS A 5 -0.53 -2.34 -2.97
N ILE A 6 0.49 -3.07 -2.54
CA ILE A 6 1.84 -2.97 -3.07
C ILE A 6 2.01 -4.16 -4.01
N LEU A 7 2.17 -3.89 -5.31
CA LEU A 7 2.28 -4.91 -6.34
C LEU A 7 3.68 -4.89 -6.95
N GLN A 8 4.31 -6.04 -7.12
CA GLN A 8 5.53 -6.13 -7.93
C GLN A 8 5.17 -6.05 -9.41
N ALA A 9 5.52 -4.93 -10.07
CA ALA A 9 5.30 -4.68 -11.50
C ALA A 9 6.51 -5.09 -12.36
N GLY A 10 7.65 -5.39 -11.74
CA GLY A 10 8.84 -5.89 -12.43
C GLY A 10 9.99 -6.24 -11.48
N PRO A 11 11.17 -6.62 -12.02
CA PRO A 11 12.30 -7.12 -11.23
C PRO A 11 12.83 -6.15 -10.15
N ALA A 12 12.62 -4.84 -10.34
CA ALA A 12 12.98 -3.78 -9.41
C ALA A 12 11.94 -2.65 -9.48
N SER A 13 10.65 -3.02 -9.59
CA SER A 13 9.57 -2.05 -9.69
C SER A 13 8.36 -2.53 -8.90
N PHE A 14 7.92 -1.67 -7.99
CA PHE A 14 6.79 -1.89 -7.11
C PHE A 14 5.82 -0.73 -7.27
N GLU A 15 4.55 -1.04 -7.39
CA GLU A 15 3.47 -0.07 -7.51
C GLU A 15 2.64 -0.06 -6.24
N VAL A 16 2.35 1.13 -5.72
CA VAL A 16 1.34 1.32 -4.68
C VAL A 16 0.05 1.70 -5.37
N ARG A 17 -1.01 0.93 -5.14
CA ARG A 17 -2.34 1.14 -5.72
C ARG A 17 -3.41 1.22 -4.64
N ASP A 18 -4.47 1.95 -4.92
CA ASP A 18 -5.67 1.93 -4.08
C ASP A 18 -6.55 0.70 -4.37
N GLU A 19 -7.64 0.57 -3.61
CA GLU A 19 -8.61 -0.55 -3.74
C GLU A 19 -9.33 -0.58 -5.10
N ALA A 20 -9.39 0.54 -5.82
CA ALA A 20 -9.96 0.63 -7.17
C ALA A 20 -8.92 0.32 -8.25
N GLY A 21 -7.68 0.04 -7.87
CA GLY A 21 -6.54 -0.22 -8.77
C GLY A 21 -5.88 1.05 -9.30
N GLY A 22 -6.23 2.23 -8.75
CA GLY A 22 -5.63 3.50 -9.09
C GLY A 22 -4.17 3.58 -8.63
N LEU A 23 -3.27 3.99 -9.52
CA LEU A 23 -1.84 4.11 -9.20
C LEU A 23 -1.60 5.32 -8.30
N MET A 24 -1.09 5.06 -7.10
CA MET A 24 -0.73 6.09 -6.11
C MET A 24 0.77 6.38 -6.09
N GLY A 25 1.61 5.42 -6.44
CA GLY A 25 3.05 5.60 -6.45
C GLY A 25 3.82 4.42 -7.06
N VAL A 26 5.09 4.66 -7.38
CA VAL A 26 6.02 3.64 -7.89
C VAL A 26 7.34 3.74 -7.11
N ALA A 27 7.94 2.60 -6.78
CA ALA A 27 9.24 2.52 -6.13
C ALA A 27 10.13 1.46 -6.79
N SER A 28 11.45 1.66 -6.68
CA SER A 28 12.46 0.74 -7.22
C SER A 28 12.74 -0.47 -6.32
N ASP A 29 12.22 -0.45 -5.09
CA ASP A 29 12.39 -1.51 -4.09
C ASP A 29 11.14 -1.56 -3.18
N GLU A 30 10.91 -2.74 -2.62
CA GLU A 30 9.72 -3.04 -1.83
C GLU A 30 9.65 -2.20 -0.55
N ALA A 31 10.77 -2.02 0.15
CA ALA A 31 10.80 -1.26 1.39
C ALA A 31 10.36 0.20 1.19
N LYS A 32 10.77 0.83 0.07
CA LYS A 32 10.28 2.15 -0.32
C LYS A 32 8.80 2.15 -0.69
N ALA A 33 8.32 1.10 -1.37
CA ALA A 33 6.90 0.97 -1.70
C ALA A 33 6.04 0.85 -0.42
N VAL A 34 6.47 0.02 0.52
CA VAL A 34 5.86 -0.12 1.85
C VAL A 34 5.84 1.21 2.58
N THR A 35 6.97 1.90 2.66
CA THR A 35 7.05 3.21 3.31
C THR A 35 6.08 4.21 2.68
N SER A 36 6.02 4.26 1.34
CA SER A 36 5.10 5.12 0.60
C SER A 36 3.63 4.78 0.85
N ALA A 37 3.29 3.49 0.88
CA ALA A 37 1.95 3.02 1.20
C ALA A 37 1.55 3.34 2.64
N MET A 38 2.46 3.21 3.61
CA MET A 38 2.23 3.58 5.01
C MET A 38 1.97 5.08 5.17
N PHE A 39 2.76 5.95 4.52
CA PHE A 39 2.51 7.38 4.51
C PHE A 39 1.15 7.75 3.90
N SER A 40 0.79 7.10 2.79
CA SER A 40 -0.52 7.29 2.16
C SER A 40 -1.65 6.80 3.07
N ALA A 41 -1.45 5.67 3.76
CA ALA A 41 -2.40 5.12 4.71
C ALA A 41 -2.61 6.04 5.93
N ASP A 42 -1.55 6.67 6.45
CA ASP A 42 -1.69 7.65 7.53
C ASP A 42 -2.49 8.88 7.08
N LEU A 43 -2.18 9.45 5.90
CA LEU A 43 -2.93 10.59 5.35
C LEU A 43 -4.41 10.27 5.11
N ILE A 44 -4.73 9.09 4.56
CA ILE A 44 -6.12 8.65 4.39
C ILE A 44 -6.76 8.39 5.76
N GLY A 45 -6.01 7.84 6.71
CA GLY A 45 -6.47 7.59 8.08
C GLY A 45 -6.84 8.86 8.84
N GLN A 46 -6.15 9.97 8.57
CA GLN A 46 -6.49 11.29 9.13
C GLN A 46 -7.88 11.80 8.67
N GLN A 47 -8.46 11.23 7.61
CA GLN A 47 -9.80 11.55 7.13
C GLN A 47 -10.91 10.68 7.78
N GLY A 48 -10.57 9.86 8.78
CA GLY A 48 -11.52 9.01 9.50
C GLY A 48 -11.74 7.62 8.86
N TYR A 49 -10.86 7.21 7.94
CA TYR A 49 -10.90 5.87 7.36
C TYR A 49 -9.97 4.91 8.09
N THR A 50 -10.41 3.68 8.34
CA THR A 50 -9.49 2.57 8.61
C THR A 50 -8.82 2.16 7.31
N VAL A 51 -7.48 2.11 7.29
CA VAL A 51 -6.70 1.74 6.10
C VAL A 51 -5.86 0.50 6.38
N ARG A 52 -5.89 -0.45 5.45
CA ARG A 52 -5.08 -1.66 5.43
C ARG A 52 -4.04 -1.56 4.31
N VAL A 53 -2.80 -1.94 4.55
CA VAL A 53 -1.75 -2.06 3.52
C VAL A 53 -1.42 -3.53 3.34
N VAL A 54 -1.51 -3.98 2.10
CA VAL A 54 -1.22 -5.36 1.69
C VAL A 54 -0.12 -5.32 0.66
N ALA A 55 0.93 -6.12 0.82
CA ALA A 55 1.87 -6.38 -0.27
C ALA A 55 1.52 -7.71 -0.94
N ASP A 56 1.47 -7.70 -2.26
CA ASP A 56 1.33 -8.87 -3.11
C ASP A 56 2.63 -9.10 -3.87
N HIS A 57 3.31 -10.19 -3.53
CA HIS A 57 4.52 -10.66 -4.20
C HIS A 57 4.35 -12.14 -4.57
N ASP A 58 4.50 -12.46 -5.86
CA ASP A 58 4.47 -13.83 -6.39
C ASP A 58 3.28 -14.70 -5.90
N GLY A 59 2.08 -14.09 -5.83
CA GLY A 59 0.86 -14.77 -5.40
C GLY A 59 0.74 -14.98 -3.88
N ARG A 60 1.59 -14.34 -3.08
CA ARG A 60 1.47 -14.25 -1.63
C ARG A 60 1.12 -12.83 -1.24
N SER A 61 -0.01 -12.68 -0.55
CA SER A 61 -0.45 -11.43 0.05
C SER A 61 -0.04 -11.39 1.53
N GLU A 62 0.71 -10.39 1.95
CA GLU A 62 1.04 -10.11 3.34
C GLU A 62 0.39 -8.80 3.80
N GLU A 63 -0.25 -8.82 4.97
CA GLU A 63 -0.78 -7.61 5.60
C GLU A 63 0.31 -6.94 6.42
N ILE A 64 0.73 -5.75 5.98
CA ILE A 64 1.91 -5.08 6.52
C ILE A 64 1.53 -4.01 7.54
N TYR A 65 0.37 -3.36 7.38
CA TYR A 65 0.04 -2.18 8.18
C TYR A 65 -1.46 -1.92 8.27
N ALA A 66 -1.94 -1.55 9.46
CA ALA A 66 -3.31 -1.13 9.70
C ALA A 66 -3.34 0.19 10.48
N VAL A 67 -3.80 1.26 9.84
CA VAL A 67 -4.10 2.53 10.54
C VAL A 67 -5.56 2.50 10.95
N ARG A 68 -5.81 2.56 12.25
CA ARG A 68 -7.14 2.81 12.81
C ARG A 68 -7.05 4.10 13.62
N ARG A 69 -7.53 5.21 13.05
CA ARG A 69 -7.86 6.38 13.87
C ARG A 69 -9.34 6.36 14.22
N ALA A 70 -9.59 6.49 15.51
CA ALA A 70 -10.90 6.52 16.16
C ALA A 70 -11.62 7.85 15.93
#